data_AF-A0A539DSJ5-F1
#
_entry.id   AF-A0A539DSJ5-F1
#
_cell.length_a   1.000
_cell.length_b   1.000
_cell.length_c   1.000
_cell.angle_alpha   90.00
_cell.angle_beta   90.00
_cell.angle_gamma   90.00
#
_symmetry.space_group_name_H-M   'P 1'
#
loop_
_entity.id
_entity.type
_entity.pdbx_description
1 polymer ?
#
loop_
_entity_poly.entity_id
_entity_poly.type
_entity_poly.pdbx_seq_one_letter_code
_entity_poly.pdbx_strand_id
1 'polypeptide(L)'
;ATRLGIPGPHNIQNALASIAALHGLGVDVTDPRVIRGLEDFRGLEHRIEYVGELNGVRFYNDSKATNTDSLAVALASFTEPVVLIAGGRDKKGDFPGLAPVVSEHVALVVTIGEAAGTIRKAWGHVVGDWVSAGTSFERAVEAAYQEAAARGGIVLLSPGCASFDMFHDYEDRGRQFKKLVTGLGAERLTQ
;
A
#
# COMPACT_ATOMS: atom_id res chain seq x y z
N ALA A 1 -4.58 -23.55 -8.45
CA ALA A 1 -4.69 -22.10 -8.19
C ALA A 1 -5.94 -21.85 -7.36
N THR A 2 -5.88 -20.98 -6.35
CA THR A 2 -7.05 -20.55 -5.57
C THR A 2 -7.96 -19.67 -6.44
N ARG A 3 -9.29 -19.85 -6.36
CA ARG A 3 -10.29 -19.07 -7.14
C ARG A 3 -10.62 -17.71 -6.51
N LEU A 4 -9.77 -17.17 -5.62
CA LEU A 4 -10.09 -15.92 -4.91
C LEU A 4 -9.85 -14.71 -5.81
N GLY A 5 -10.73 -13.71 -5.72
CA GLY A 5 -10.60 -12.44 -6.44
C GLY A 5 -9.46 -11.53 -5.95
N ILE A 6 -8.77 -11.91 -4.86
CA ILE A 6 -7.64 -11.20 -4.27
C ILE A 6 -6.44 -12.12 -4.02
N PRO A 7 -5.20 -11.68 -4.32
CA PRO A 7 -3.99 -12.49 -4.16
C PRO A 7 -3.46 -12.47 -2.71
N GLY A 8 -2.58 -13.43 -2.39
CA GLY A 8 -1.79 -13.44 -1.15
C GLY A 8 -2.22 -14.48 -0.09
N PRO A 9 -1.28 -15.03 0.69
CA PRO A 9 -1.56 -16.12 1.64
C PRO A 9 -2.47 -15.69 2.80
N HIS A 10 -2.38 -14.44 3.25
CA HIS A 10 -3.26 -13.89 4.28
C HIS A 10 -4.73 -13.79 3.81
N ASN A 11 -4.96 -13.54 2.51
CA ASN A 11 -6.31 -13.47 1.95
C ASN A 11 -6.96 -14.85 1.82
N ILE A 12 -6.16 -15.91 1.67
CA ILE A 12 -6.66 -17.29 1.79
C ILE A 12 -7.19 -17.53 3.21
N GLN A 13 -6.45 -17.11 4.24
CA GLN A 13 -6.88 -17.24 5.64
C GLN A 13 -8.16 -16.44 5.90
N ASN A 14 -8.25 -15.19 5.40
CA ASN A 14 -9.44 -14.35 5.52
C ASN A 14 -10.67 -14.96 4.83
N ALA A 15 -10.49 -15.53 3.63
CA ALA A 15 -11.55 -16.23 2.92
C ALA A 15 -12.03 -17.46 3.69
N LEU A 16 -11.12 -18.27 4.23
CA LEU A 16 -11.46 -19.42 5.07
C LEU A 16 -12.20 -19.00 6.35
N ALA A 17 -11.77 -17.92 7.00
CA ALA A 17 -12.46 -17.39 8.18
C ALA A 17 -13.89 -16.94 7.84
N SER A 18 -14.08 -16.31 6.68
CA SER A 18 -15.40 -15.88 6.20
C SER A 18 -16.31 -17.07 5.87
N ILE A 19 -15.77 -18.10 5.20
CA ILE A 19 -16.47 -19.37 4.94
C ILE A 19 -16.88 -20.05 6.25
N ALA A 20 -15.98 -20.12 7.23
CA ALA A 20 -16.26 -20.71 8.54
C ALA A 20 -17.37 -19.96 9.28
N ALA A 21 -17.36 -18.62 9.24
CA ALA A 21 -18.41 -17.80 9.83
C ALA A 21 -19.77 -18.04 9.17
N LEU A 22 -19.82 -18.08 7.82
CA LEU A 22 -21.04 -18.39 7.06
C LEU A 22 -21.58 -19.78 7.41
N HIS A 23 -20.70 -20.78 7.47
CA HIS A 23 -21.07 -22.14 7.85
C HIS A 23 -21.68 -22.19 9.27
N GLY A 24 -21.07 -21.49 10.24
CA GLY A 24 -21.59 -21.40 11.60
C GLY A 24 -22.96 -20.72 11.70
N LEU A 25 -23.33 -19.88 10.74
CA LEU A 25 -24.65 -19.27 10.60
C LEU A 25 -25.65 -20.15 9.84
N GLY A 26 -25.28 -21.37 9.46
CA GLY A 26 -26.13 -22.30 8.71
C GLY A 26 -26.22 -21.99 7.22
N VAL A 27 -25.34 -21.14 6.68
CA VAL A 27 -25.25 -20.90 5.24
C VAL A 27 -24.54 -22.06 4.56
N ASP A 28 -25.13 -22.59 3.49
CA ASP A 28 -24.46 -23.56 2.63
C ASP A 28 -23.29 -22.89 1.89
N VAL A 29 -22.07 -23.25 2.30
CA VAL A 29 -20.84 -22.69 1.72
C VAL A 29 -20.56 -23.17 0.30
N THR A 30 -21.30 -24.18 -0.17
CA THR A 30 -21.25 -24.63 -1.58
C THR A 30 -22.22 -23.87 -2.48
N ASP A 31 -23.04 -22.99 -1.91
CA ASP A 31 -23.96 -22.13 -2.66
C ASP A 31 -23.18 -21.31 -3.71
N PRO A 32 -23.59 -21.33 -5.00
CA PRO A 32 -22.93 -20.57 -6.05
C PRO A 32 -22.79 -19.07 -5.77
N ARG A 33 -23.67 -18.48 -4.95
CA ARG A 33 -23.60 -17.08 -4.53
C ARG A 33 -22.43 -16.82 -3.58
N VAL A 34 -22.14 -17.76 -2.67
CA VAL A 34 -20.98 -17.68 -1.77
C VAL A 34 -19.68 -17.79 -2.58
N ILE A 35 -19.63 -18.78 -3.47
CA ILE A 35 -18.48 -18.98 -4.37
C ILE A 35 -18.26 -17.72 -5.21
N ARG A 36 -19.31 -17.23 -5.89
CA ARG A 36 -19.22 -16.01 -6.71
C ARG A 36 -18.78 -14.81 -5.88
N GLY A 37 -19.27 -14.65 -4.65
CA GLY A 37 -18.84 -13.58 -3.76
C GLY A 37 -17.33 -13.61 -3.49
N LEU A 38 -16.75 -14.79 -3.26
CA LEU A 38 -15.30 -14.96 -3.05
C LEU A 38 -14.48 -14.74 -4.34
N GLU A 39 -15.05 -15.11 -5.50
CA GLU A 39 -14.43 -14.90 -6.81
C GLU A 39 -14.49 -13.43 -7.26
N ASP A 40 -15.59 -12.73 -6.99
CA ASP A 40 -15.84 -11.37 -7.45
C ASP A 40 -15.31 -10.31 -6.49
N PHE A 41 -14.99 -10.66 -5.25
CA PHE A 41 -14.41 -9.73 -4.30
C PHE A 41 -13.06 -9.20 -4.81
N ARG A 42 -13.00 -7.89 -5.08
CA ARG A 42 -11.79 -7.20 -5.59
C ARG A 42 -10.93 -6.59 -4.49
N GLY A 43 -11.18 -6.95 -3.24
CA GLY A 43 -10.54 -6.34 -2.09
C GLY A 43 -11.31 -5.13 -1.58
N LEU A 44 -10.72 -4.44 -0.61
CA LEU A 44 -11.29 -3.23 -0.03
C LEU A 44 -10.54 -2.02 -0.58
N GLU A 45 -11.27 -0.93 -0.78
CA GLU A 45 -10.66 0.38 -1.06
C GLU A 45 -9.59 0.66 0.01
N HIS A 46 -8.44 1.19 -0.43
CA HIS A 46 -7.29 1.50 0.43
C HIS A 46 -6.59 0.30 1.10
N ARG A 47 -6.81 -0.94 0.64
CA ARG A 47 -6.06 -2.14 1.07
C ARG A 47 -5.38 -2.81 -0.11
N ILE A 48 -4.12 -2.43 -0.38
CA ILE A 48 -3.36 -2.85 -1.57
C ILE A 48 -4.24 -2.72 -2.84
N GLU A 49 -5.02 -1.64 -2.93
CA GLU A 49 -5.95 -1.37 -4.01
C GLU A 49 -5.14 -0.96 -5.26
N TYR A 50 -5.26 -1.72 -6.34
CA TYR A 50 -4.66 -1.33 -7.61
C TYR A 50 -5.36 -0.08 -8.17
N VAL A 51 -4.61 1.01 -8.32
CA VAL A 51 -5.13 2.31 -8.75
C VAL A 51 -5.05 2.46 -10.27
N GLY A 52 -4.01 1.91 -10.90
CA GLY A 52 -3.78 2.01 -12.33
C GLY A 52 -2.30 1.91 -12.70
N GLU A 53 -2.03 2.15 -13.97
CA GLU A 53 -0.68 2.12 -14.53
C GLU A 53 -0.44 3.34 -15.43
N LEU A 54 0.75 3.95 -15.30
CA LEU A 54 1.19 5.07 -16.13
C LEU A 54 2.61 4.81 -16.63
N ASN A 55 2.78 4.69 -17.96
CA ASN A 55 4.08 4.46 -18.61
C ASN A 55 4.86 3.30 -17.97
N GLY A 56 4.18 2.17 -17.68
CA GLY A 56 4.79 0.98 -17.07
C GLY A 56 4.94 1.03 -15.54
N VAL A 57 4.55 2.13 -14.87
CA VAL A 57 4.55 2.24 -13.40
C VAL A 57 3.17 1.88 -12.86
N ARG A 58 3.09 0.83 -12.05
CA ARG A 58 1.85 0.40 -11.39
C ARG A 58 1.70 1.07 -10.02
N PHE A 59 0.50 1.54 -9.71
CA PHE A 59 0.22 2.24 -8.45
C PHE A 59 -0.71 1.41 -7.56
N TYR A 60 -0.35 1.28 -6.29
CA TYR A 60 -1.15 0.60 -5.28
C TYR A 60 -1.42 1.50 -4.09
N ASN A 61 -2.69 1.56 -3.69
CA ASN A 61 -3.19 2.33 -2.57
C ASN A 61 -3.47 1.42 -1.38
N ASP A 62 -2.60 1.50 -0.39
CA ASP A 62 -2.71 0.80 0.88
C ASP A 62 -2.76 1.81 2.05
N SER A 63 -3.46 2.94 1.84
CA SER A 63 -3.56 4.01 2.85
C SER A 63 -4.10 3.54 4.21
N LYS A 64 -4.84 2.41 4.25
CA LYS A 64 -5.34 1.80 5.49
C LYS A 64 -4.27 1.13 6.34
N ALA A 65 -3.06 0.90 5.82
CA ALA A 65 -1.91 0.44 6.60
C ALA A 65 -1.40 1.54 7.53
N THR A 66 -2.12 1.72 8.63
CA THR A 66 -1.89 2.79 9.63
C THR A 66 -1.00 2.34 10.80
N ASN A 67 -0.37 1.16 10.68
CA ASN A 67 0.57 0.59 11.64
C ASN A 67 1.64 -0.25 10.91
N THR A 68 2.71 -0.58 11.64
CA THR A 68 3.87 -1.33 11.13
C THR A 68 3.52 -2.74 10.70
N ASP A 69 2.61 -3.42 11.39
CA ASP A 69 2.21 -4.80 11.04
C ASP A 69 1.51 -4.85 9.67
N SER A 70 0.64 -3.88 9.40
CA SER A 70 -0.07 -3.77 8.12
C SER A 70 0.91 -3.45 6.99
N LEU A 71 1.88 -2.57 7.25
CA LEU A 71 2.95 -2.27 6.30
C LEU A 71 3.79 -3.53 5.99
N ALA A 72 4.15 -4.32 6.99
CA ALA A 72 4.89 -5.56 6.79
C ALA A 72 4.14 -6.54 5.86
N VAL A 73 2.85 -6.72 6.10
CA VAL A 73 1.98 -7.58 5.27
C VAL A 73 1.87 -7.03 3.84
N ALA A 74 1.77 -5.71 3.69
CA ALA A 74 1.72 -5.08 2.38
C ALA A 74 3.01 -5.30 1.58
N LEU A 75 4.18 -5.06 2.18
CA LEU A 75 5.47 -5.27 1.53
C LEU A 75 5.66 -6.73 1.11
N ALA A 76 5.35 -7.68 1.99
CA ALA A 76 5.45 -9.11 1.70
C ALA A 76 4.47 -9.61 0.61
N SER A 77 3.51 -8.78 0.18
CA SER A 77 2.58 -9.12 -0.88
C SER A 77 3.15 -8.86 -2.29
N PHE A 78 4.30 -8.19 -2.39
CA PHE A 78 4.96 -7.88 -3.67
C PHE A 78 6.20 -8.74 -3.87
N THR A 79 6.31 -9.37 -5.05
CA THR A 79 7.48 -10.14 -5.46
C THR A 79 8.59 -9.27 -6.04
N GLU A 80 8.26 -8.05 -6.45
CA GLU A 80 9.16 -7.09 -7.06
C GLU A 80 9.37 -5.93 -6.07
N PRO A 81 10.59 -5.38 -5.92
CA PRO A 81 10.82 -4.24 -5.05
C PRO A 81 9.96 -3.02 -5.41
N VAL A 82 9.43 -2.33 -4.40
CA VAL A 82 8.55 -1.18 -4.56
C VAL A 82 9.25 0.14 -4.25
N VAL A 83 8.77 1.22 -4.85
CA VAL A 83 8.97 2.59 -4.34
C VAL A 83 7.88 2.86 -3.31
N LEU A 84 8.28 2.93 -2.05
CA LEU A 84 7.38 3.02 -0.90
C LEU A 84 7.15 4.49 -0.51
N ILE A 85 5.90 4.92 -0.44
CA ILE A 85 5.51 6.17 0.23
C ILE A 85 5.11 5.84 1.67
N ALA A 86 5.92 6.24 2.64
CA ALA A 86 5.75 5.93 4.06
C ALA A 86 5.75 7.18 4.95
N GLY A 87 5.02 7.13 6.07
CA GLY A 87 4.99 8.20 7.06
C GLY A 87 3.60 8.76 7.35
N GLY A 88 3.58 9.82 8.17
CA GLY A 88 2.40 10.32 8.88
C GLY A 88 2.65 10.42 10.38
N ARG A 89 1.58 10.42 11.19
CA ARG A 89 1.68 10.42 12.66
C ARG A 89 2.05 9.05 13.22
N ASP A 90 3.20 8.98 13.88
CA ASP A 90 3.68 7.79 14.55
C ASP A 90 2.79 7.41 15.75
N LYS A 91 2.41 6.14 15.83
CA LYS A 91 1.67 5.53 16.94
C LYS A 91 2.58 4.66 17.81
N LYS A 92 3.88 4.96 17.85
CA LYS A 92 4.95 4.16 18.47
C LYS A 92 5.14 2.82 17.75
N GLY A 93 5.17 2.85 16.43
CA GLY A 93 5.41 1.67 15.61
C GLY A 93 6.86 1.16 15.73
N ASP A 94 7.05 -0.16 15.65
CA ASP A 94 8.38 -0.77 15.59
C ASP A 94 8.94 -0.73 14.17
N PHE A 95 9.35 0.46 13.71
CA PHE A 95 10.02 0.59 12.42
C PHE A 95 11.33 -0.21 12.37
N PRO A 96 12.22 -0.20 13.38
CA PRO A 96 13.44 -1.01 13.34
C PRO A 96 13.20 -2.50 13.09
N GLY A 97 12.15 -3.08 13.68
CA GLY A 97 11.76 -4.48 13.46
C GLY A 97 11.39 -4.81 11.99
N LEU A 98 11.00 -3.80 11.19
CA LEU A 98 10.70 -3.97 9.78
C LEU A 98 11.93 -3.91 8.86
N ALA A 99 13.14 -3.66 9.37
CA ALA A 99 14.33 -3.54 8.54
C ALA A 99 14.57 -4.74 7.58
N PRO A 100 14.36 -6.02 7.98
CA PRO A 100 14.54 -7.15 7.07
C PRO A 100 13.56 -7.12 5.88
N VAL A 101 12.24 -6.95 6.15
CA VAL A 101 11.22 -6.92 5.09
C VAL A 101 11.37 -5.69 4.19
N VAL A 102 11.79 -4.56 4.75
CA VAL A 102 12.09 -3.35 3.99
C VAL A 102 13.30 -3.56 3.09
N SER A 103 14.38 -4.19 3.59
CA SER A 103 15.58 -4.48 2.79
C SER A 103 15.30 -5.40 1.61
N GLU A 104 14.34 -6.31 1.73
CA GLU A 104 13.99 -7.27 0.69
C GLU A 104 13.03 -6.70 -0.35
N HIS A 105 12.03 -5.91 0.08
CA HIS A 105 10.91 -5.50 -0.77
C HIS A 105 10.90 -4.03 -1.16
N VAL A 106 11.82 -3.19 -0.68
CA VAL A 106 11.80 -1.74 -0.93
C VAL A 106 13.04 -1.29 -1.67
N ALA A 107 12.85 -0.73 -2.88
CA ALA A 107 13.94 -0.14 -3.66
C ALA A 107 14.27 1.29 -3.21
N LEU A 108 13.25 2.05 -2.82
CA LEU A 108 13.38 3.45 -2.40
C LEU A 108 12.24 3.81 -1.45
N VAL A 109 12.53 4.68 -0.48
CA VAL A 109 11.50 5.22 0.43
C VAL A 109 11.32 6.73 0.20
N VAL A 110 10.08 7.12 -0.08
CA VAL A 110 9.60 8.50 -0.04
C VAL A 110 8.92 8.74 1.30
N THR A 111 9.51 9.57 2.16
CA THR A 111 8.94 9.86 3.48
C THR A 111 8.06 11.11 3.49
N ILE A 112 6.94 11.01 4.23
CA ILE A 112 6.00 12.11 4.49
C ILE A 112 5.71 12.27 5.99
N GLY A 113 5.27 13.46 6.39
CA GLY A 113 4.70 13.72 7.71
C GLY A 113 5.65 13.63 8.90
N GLU A 114 5.07 13.58 10.10
CA GLU A 114 5.79 13.68 11.38
C GLU A 114 6.82 12.55 11.57
N ALA A 115 6.51 11.33 11.14
CA ALA A 115 7.35 10.14 11.32
C ALA A 115 8.53 10.03 10.35
N ALA A 116 8.69 10.95 9.40
CA ALA A 116 9.72 10.86 8.36
C ALA A 116 11.14 10.67 8.92
N GLY A 117 11.48 11.39 10.00
CA GLY A 117 12.78 11.26 10.67
C GLY A 117 12.97 9.92 11.38
N THR A 118 11.93 9.43 12.06
CA THR A 118 11.93 8.13 12.76
C THR A 118 12.13 6.99 11.77
N ILE A 119 11.40 7.01 10.65
CA ILE A 119 11.50 6.03 9.58
C ILE A 119 12.91 6.05 8.96
N ARG A 120 13.44 7.24 8.64
CA ARG A 120 14.81 7.36 8.09
C ARG A 120 15.87 6.83 9.04
N LYS A 121 15.72 7.07 10.34
CA LYS A 121 16.63 6.53 11.36
C LYS A 121 16.55 5.01 11.44
N ALA A 122 15.35 4.45 11.31
CA ALA A 122 15.13 3.00 11.38
C ALA A 122 15.68 2.25 10.16
N TRP A 123 15.46 2.73 8.94
CA TRP A 123 15.79 1.97 7.73
C TRP A 123 16.93 2.54 6.90
N GLY A 124 17.52 3.68 7.28
CA GLY A 124 18.56 4.34 6.49
C GLY A 124 19.84 3.49 6.29
N HIS A 125 20.00 2.42 7.05
CA HIS A 125 21.10 1.45 6.92
C HIS A 125 20.77 0.26 6.00
N VAL A 126 19.50 0.05 5.63
CA VAL A 126 19.05 -1.04 4.75
C VAL A 126 18.50 -0.55 3.40
N VAL A 127 18.04 0.69 3.30
CA VAL A 127 17.61 1.30 2.03
C VAL A 127 18.64 2.32 1.57
N GLY A 128 19.14 2.16 0.33
CA GLY A 128 20.15 3.05 -0.25
C GLY A 128 19.61 4.41 -0.66
N ASP A 129 18.40 4.47 -1.23
CA ASP A 129 17.84 5.67 -1.84
C ASP A 129 16.58 6.18 -1.14
N TRP A 130 16.47 7.51 -1.07
CA TRP A 130 15.46 8.18 -0.24
C TRP A 130 15.05 9.53 -0.81
N VAL A 131 13.76 9.85 -0.66
CA VAL A 131 13.24 11.20 -0.88
C VAL A 131 12.48 11.64 0.36
N SER A 132 12.75 12.85 0.85
CA SER A 132 11.93 13.50 1.89
C SER A 132 10.99 14.50 1.23
N ALA A 133 9.68 14.25 1.32
CA ALA A 133 8.65 15.13 0.76
C ALA A 133 8.00 16.04 1.82
N GLY A 134 8.36 15.87 3.10
CA GLY A 134 7.81 16.67 4.20
C GLY A 134 6.28 16.54 4.26
N THR A 135 5.58 17.66 4.21
CA THR A 135 4.11 17.72 4.23
C THR A 135 3.47 17.92 2.85
N SER A 136 4.24 17.93 1.76
CA SER A 136 3.69 18.01 0.40
C SER A 136 3.43 16.61 -0.14
N PHE A 137 2.16 16.22 -0.18
CA PHE A 137 1.78 14.90 -0.68
C PHE A 137 1.87 14.81 -2.20
N GLU A 138 1.62 15.91 -2.90
CA GLU A 138 1.83 16.07 -4.34
C GLU A 138 3.27 15.72 -4.72
N ARG A 139 4.24 16.36 -4.04
CA ARG A 139 5.67 16.10 -4.24
C ARG A 139 6.03 14.66 -3.94
N ALA A 140 5.41 14.05 -2.92
CA ALA A 140 5.66 12.66 -2.58
C ALA A 140 5.24 11.72 -3.72
N VAL A 141 4.03 11.92 -4.27
CA VAL A 141 3.49 11.10 -5.37
C VAL A 141 4.30 11.32 -6.66
N GLU A 142 4.65 12.56 -6.98
CA GLU A 142 5.46 12.88 -8.15
C GLU A 142 6.86 12.27 -8.06
N ALA A 143 7.56 12.44 -6.92
CA ALA A 143 8.88 11.86 -6.73
C ALA A 143 8.84 10.32 -6.78
N ALA A 144 7.84 9.71 -6.14
CA ALA A 144 7.67 8.26 -6.19
C ALA A 144 7.48 7.75 -7.63
N TYR A 145 6.69 8.47 -8.44
CA TYR A 145 6.49 8.13 -9.83
C TYR A 145 7.78 8.22 -10.65
N GLN A 146 8.55 9.31 -10.51
CA GLN A 146 9.80 9.51 -11.27
C GLN A 146 10.84 8.42 -10.92
N GLU A 147 10.97 8.10 -9.64
CA GLU A 147 11.89 7.04 -9.17
C GLU A 147 11.44 5.66 -9.66
N ALA A 148 10.14 5.36 -9.60
CA ALA A 148 9.61 4.09 -10.09
C ALA A 148 9.75 3.97 -11.62
N ALA A 149 9.60 5.07 -12.37
CA ALA A 149 9.81 5.08 -13.82
C ALA A 149 11.28 4.80 -14.19
N ALA A 150 12.23 5.29 -13.40
CA ALA A 150 13.67 5.07 -13.64
C ALA A 150 14.12 3.63 -13.31
N ARG A 151 13.49 2.99 -12.32
CA ARG A 151 13.88 1.67 -11.81
C ARG A 151 13.01 0.53 -12.34
N GLY A 152 11.87 0.87 -12.93
CA GLY A 152 10.77 -0.04 -13.22
C GLY A 152 9.97 -0.38 -11.96
N GLY A 153 8.68 -0.72 -12.15
CA GLY A 153 7.95 -1.50 -11.15
C GLY A 153 6.72 -0.80 -10.59
N ILE A 154 6.80 -0.37 -9.34
CA ILE A 154 5.61 -0.22 -8.50
C ILE A 154 5.79 0.97 -7.56
N VAL A 155 4.77 1.82 -7.48
CA VAL A 155 4.58 2.78 -6.38
C VAL A 155 3.56 2.20 -5.41
N LEU A 156 3.95 2.08 -4.15
CA LEU A 156 3.08 1.64 -3.07
C LEU A 156 2.91 2.78 -2.05
N LEU A 157 1.67 3.25 -1.88
CA LEU A 157 1.30 4.03 -0.70
C LEU A 157 0.96 3.05 0.43
N SER A 158 1.91 2.76 1.32
CA SER A 158 1.67 2.01 2.56
C SER A 158 2.35 2.74 3.73
N PRO A 159 1.62 3.59 4.45
CA PRO A 159 2.22 4.62 5.29
C PRO A 159 2.87 4.10 6.57
N GLY A 160 2.42 2.98 7.11
CA GLY A 160 2.84 2.46 8.43
C GLY A 160 2.46 3.36 9.62
N CYS A 161 1.79 4.50 9.35
CA CYS A 161 1.45 5.56 10.28
C CYS A 161 -0.02 6.00 10.13
N ALA A 162 -0.55 6.61 11.18
CA ALA A 162 -1.83 7.31 11.10
C ALA A 162 -1.72 8.56 10.20
N SER A 163 -2.85 9.04 9.68
CA SER A 163 -2.90 10.13 8.71
C SER A 163 -3.16 11.52 9.30
N PHE A 164 -3.52 11.59 10.59
CA PHE A 164 -4.06 12.80 11.24
C PHE A 164 -3.11 14.00 11.38
N ASP A 165 -1.86 13.87 10.95
CA ASP A 165 -0.92 14.98 10.85
C ASP A 165 -1.07 15.77 9.54
N MET A 166 -1.52 15.12 8.46
CA MET A 166 -1.59 15.70 7.12
C MET A 166 -2.99 15.63 6.49
N PHE A 167 -3.86 14.74 6.97
CA PHE A 167 -5.14 14.40 6.34
C PHE A 167 -6.26 14.28 7.37
N HIS A 168 -7.51 14.32 6.91
CA HIS A 168 -8.68 14.13 7.78
C HIS A 168 -8.75 12.72 8.36
N ASP A 169 -8.56 11.70 7.52
CA ASP A 169 -8.58 10.27 7.85
C ASP A 169 -7.74 9.50 6.81
N TYR A 170 -7.74 8.16 6.88
CA TYR A 170 -6.93 7.37 5.94
C TYR A 170 -7.62 7.25 4.57
N GLU A 171 -8.96 7.34 4.53
CA GLU A 171 -9.72 7.35 3.30
C GLU A 171 -9.45 8.63 2.49
N ASP A 172 -9.34 9.79 3.14
CA ASP A 172 -8.97 11.07 2.56
C ASP A 172 -7.59 11.00 1.92
N ARG A 173 -6.58 10.54 2.68
CA ARG A 173 -5.22 10.28 2.14
C ARG A 173 -5.27 9.35 0.92
N GLY A 174 -6.06 8.28 0.99
CA GLY A 174 -6.21 7.32 -0.10
C GLY A 174 -6.88 7.90 -1.34
N ARG A 175 -7.94 8.71 -1.17
CA ARG A 175 -8.60 9.42 -2.28
C ARG A 175 -7.71 10.48 -2.91
N GLN A 176 -6.97 11.23 -2.10
CA GLN A 176 -6.00 12.21 -2.59
C GLN A 176 -4.90 11.53 -3.41
N PHE A 177 -4.38 10.38 -2.95
CA PHE A 177 -3.41 9.60 -3.71
C PHE A 177 -3.94 9.23 -5.09
N LYS A 178 -5.16 8.67 -5.17
CA LYS A 178 -5.80 8.33 -6.45
C LYS A 178 -5.98 9.55 -7.34
N LYS A 179 -6.40 10.68 -6.78
CA LYS A 179 -6.55 11.95 -7.53
C LYS A 179 -5.21 12.41 -8.13
N LEU A 180 -4.14 12.35 -7.35
CA LEU A 180 -2.80 12.76 -7.80
C LEU A 180 -2.25 11.81 -8.87
N VAL A 181 -2.41 10.50 -8.69
CA VAL A 181 -2.01 9.51 -9.70
C VAL A 181 -2.75 9.75 -11.03
N THR A 182 -4.05 9.99 -11.00
CA THR A 182 -4.82 10.35 -12.21
C THR A 182 -4.35 11.66 -12.83
N GLY A 183 -3.99 12.66 -12.00
CA GLY A 183 -3.45 13.95 -12.45
C GLY A 183 -2.15 13.82 -13.24
N LEU A 184 -1.24 12.94 -12.81
CA LEU A 184 0.05 12.69 -13.50
C LEU A 184 -0.14 12.24 -14.97
N GLY A 185 -1.22 11.51 -15.25
CA GLY A 185 -1.55 11.06 -16.61
C GLY A 185 -2.15 12.16 -17.48
N ALA A 186 -2.94 13.07 -16.89
CA ALA A 186 -3.60 14.15 -17.61
C ALA A 186 -2.63 15.26 -18.05
N GLU A 187 -1.69 15.66 -17.19
CA GLU A 187 -0.73 16.73 -17.49
C GLU A 187 0.23 16.37 -18.63
N ARG A 188 0.47 15.07 -18.85
CA ARG A 188 1.35 14.56 -19.91
C ARG A 188 0.67 14.35 -21.27
N LEU A 189 -0.66 14.42 -21.35
CA LEU A 189 -1.38 14.47 -22.63
C LEU A 189 -1.49 15.90 -23.20
N THR A 190 -1.18 16.90 -22.38
CA THR A 190 -1.18 18.33 -22.73
C THR A 190 0.20 18.92 -23.01
N GLN A 191 1.27 18.11 -22.95
CA GLN A 191 2.63 18.48 -23.34
C GLN A 191 3.02 17.70 -24.61
#